data_AF-A0A2V6DCP4-F1
#
_entry.id   AF-A0A2V6DCP4-F1
#
_cell.length_a   1.000
_cell.length_b   1.000
_cell.length_c   1.000
_cell.angle_alpha   90.00
_cell.angle_beta   90.00
_cell.angle_gamma   90.00
#
_symmetry.space_group_name_H-M   'P 1'
#
loop_
_entity.id
_entity.type
_entity.pdbx_description
1 polymer ?
#
loop_
_entity_poly.entity_id
_entity_poly.type
_entity_poly.pdbx_seq_one_letter_code
_entity_poly.pdbx_strand_id
1 'polypeptide(L)'
;MDEIAGNCAIYSRQVLDRVGPELREEVWEPFLHARMKELQIPFYCDPALTVAHKKEFGFWYFLSQRYHYSRSFAGMRMRTAPFWKRMAYAGGCVLLPAILFGRMTKTVFEKGRHRLKFLFAAPVIAVFLISWAWGEAVGALFGTGDSLARVE
;
A
#
# COMPACT_ATOMS: atom_id res chain seq x y z
N MET A 1 -11.48 -4.17 16.01
CA MET A 1 -10.15 -4.30 15.37
C MET A 1 -10.32 -3.82 13.95
N ASP A 2 -9.61 -2.77 13.57
CA ASP A 2 -10.01 -1.96 12.42
C ASP A 2 -9.44 -2.45 11.09
N GLU A 3 -8.48 -3.37 11.05
CA GLU A 3 -7.91 -3.91 9.81
C GLU A 3 -7.15 -5.22 10.08
N ILE A 4 -7.20 -6.19 9.16
CA ILE A 4 -6.37 -7.40 9.18
C ILE A 4 -5.39 -7.41 8.00
N ALA A 5 -4.25 -8.08 8.14
CA ALA A 5 -3.25 -8.16 7.08
C ALA A 5 -3.73 -9.08 5.94
N GLY A 6 -3.85 -8.55 4.72
CA GLY A 6 -4.33 -9.30 3.55
C GLY A 6 -3.52 -10.56 3.23
N ASN A 7 -2.18 -10.46 3.29
CA ASN A 7 -1.26 -11.56 3.02
C ASN A 7 -1.28 -12.71 4.06
N CYS A 8 -2.01 -12.54 5.17
CA CYS A 8 -2.16 -13.54 6.22
C CYS A 8 -3.64 -13.76 6.57
N ALA A 9 -4.54 -13.49 5.63
CA ALA A 9 -5.98 -13.63 5.82
C ALA A 9 -6.51 -14.91 5.16
N ILE A 10 -7.51 -15.53 5.80
CA ILE A 10 -8.25 -16.67 5.26
C ILE A 10 -9.71 -16.25 5.15
N TYR A 11 -10.30 -16.42 3.97
CA TYR A 11 -11.71 -16.11 3.74
C TYR A 11 -12.47 -17.40 3.43
N SER A 12 -13.63 -17.59 4.06
CA SER A 12 -14.52 -18.68 3.66
C SER A 12 -15.18 -18.36 2.32
N ARG A 13 -15.41 -19.38 1.48
CA ARG A 13 -16.08 -19.21 0.19
C ARG A 13 -17.44 -18.51 0.33
N GLN A 14 -18.20 -18.89 1.36
CA GLN A 14 -19.51 -18.29 1.67
C GLN A 14 -19.42 -16.78 1.92
N VAL A 15 -18.37 -16.31 2.60
CA VAL A 15 -18.13 -14.88 2.81
C VAL A 15 -17.79 -14.20 1.48
N LEU A 16 -16.94 -14.81 0.66
CA LEU A 16 -16.59 -14.28 -0.66
C LEU A 16 -17.80 -14.25 -1.62
N ASP A 17 -18.75 -15.18 -1.51
CA ASP A 17 -19.99 -15.17 -2.29
C ASP A 17 -20.88 -13.99 -1.91
N ARG A 18 -20.90 -13.61 -0.62
CA ARG A 18 -21.69 -12.47 -0.12
C ARG A 18 -21.13 -11.11 -0.51
N VAL A 19 -19.83 -10.98 -0.70
CA VAL A 19 -19.18 -9.72 -1.10
C VAL A 19 -19.49 -9.38 -2.57
N GLY A 20 -19.71 -10.40 -3.41
CA GLY A 20 -20.03 -10.25 -4.83
C GLY A 20 -18.86 -10.62 -5.76
N PRO A 21 -19.14 -11.15 -6.97
CA PRO A 21 -18.11 -11.61 -7.90
C PRO A 21 -17.23 -10.47 -8.46
N GLU A 22 -17.79 -9.27 -8.61
CA GLU A 22 -17.12 -8.06 -9.09
C GLU A 22 -15.95 -7.57 -8.21
N LEU A 23 -15.93 -7.97 -6.94
CA LEU A 23 -14.83 -7.69 -6.01
C LEU A 23 -13.74 -8.75 -6.02
N ARG A 24 -13.93 -9.86 -6.75
CA ARG A 24 -12.94 -10.95 -6.86
C ARG A 24 -11.87 -10.68 -7.91
N GLU A 25 -12.20 -9.90 -8.93
CA GLU A 25 -11.36 -9.86 -10.13
C GLU A 25 -10.20 -8.86 -10.02
N GLU A 26 -10.34 -7.72 -9.33
CA GLU A 26 -9.29 -6.68 -9.34
C GLU A 26 -9.23 -5.78 -8.10
N VAL A 27 -9.62 -6.28 -6.93
CA VAL A 27 -9.77 -5.45 -5.74
C VAL A 27 -8.77 -5.83 -4.66
N TRP A 28 -8.01 -4.82 -4.21
CA TRP A 28 -7.07 -4.97 -3.11
C TRP A 28 -7.78 -5.27 -1.79
N GLU A 29 -7.11 -6.03 -0.93
CA GLU A 29 -7.68 -6.54 0.32
C GLU A 29 -8.33 -5.46 1.21
N PRO A 30 -7.81 -4.22 1.33
CA PRO A 30 -8.46 -3.19 2.13
C PRO A 30 -9.87 -2.83 1.66
N PHE A 31 -10.13 -2.87 0.35
CA PHE A 31 -11.48 -2.61 -0.20
C PHE A 31 -12.40 -3.81 -0.02
N LEU A 32 -11.86 -5.03 -0.15
CA LEU A 32 -12.57 -6.27 0.21
C LEU A 32 -12.98 -6.22 1.69
N HIS A 33 -12.06 -5.86 2.59
CA HIS A 33 -12.33 -5.71 4.02
C HIS A 33 -13.33 -4.60 4.31
N ALA A 34 -13.23 -3.46 3.63
CA ALA A 34 -14.22 -2.39 3.77
C ALA A 34 -15.63 -2.90 3.44
N ARG A 35 -15.78 -3.68 2.37
CA ARG A 35 -17.07 -4.27 2.01
C ARG A 35 -17.54 -5.32 3.01
N MET A 36 -16.65 -6.16 3.52
CA MET A 36 -16.98 -7.12 4.58
C MET A 36 -17.45 -6.41 5.87
N LYS A 37 -16.86 -5.25 6.21
CA LYS A 37 -17.31 -4.42 7.34
C LYS A 37 -18.71 -3.85 7.10
N GLU A 38 -18.98 -3.35 5.88
CA GLU A 38 -20.33 -2.89 5.49
C GLU A 38 -21.38 -4.01 5.62
N LEU A 39 -20.99 -5.27 5.33
CA LEU A 39 -21.83 -6.46 5.49
C LEU A 39 -21.85 -7.02 6.92
N GLN A 40 -21.24 -6.31 7.88
CA GLN A 40 -21.13 -6.67 9.29
C GLN A 40 -20.51 -8.07 9.53
N ILE A 41 -19.58 -8.46 8.66
CA ILE A 41 -18.86 -9.73 8.79
C ILE A 41 -17.74 -9.55 9.84
N PRO A 42 -17.70 -10.38 10.90
CA PRO A 42 -16.69 -10.25 11.94
C PRO A 42 -15.31 -10.73 11.46
N PHE A 43 -14.27 -10.05 11.93
CA PHE A 43 -12.88 -10.47 11.76
C PHE A 43 -12.35 -11.09 13.05
N TYR A 44 -11.62 -12.19 12.90
CA TYR A 44 -10.93 -12.87 13.99
C TYR A 44 -9.43 -12.83 13.71
N CYS A 45 -8.65 -12.61 14.77
CA CYS A 45 -7.20 -12.62 14.71
C CYS A 45 -6.70 -13.65 15.73
N ASP A 46 -6.02 -14.68 15.26
CA ASP A 46 -5.38 -15.68 16.10
C ASP A 46 -3.85 -15.48 16.03
N PRO A 47 -3.18 -15.09 17.13
CA PRO A 47 -1.74 -14.89 17.14
C PRO A 47 -0.93 -16.17 16.87
N ALA A 48 -1.55 -17.36 16.96
CA ALA A 48 -0.92 -18.62 16.60
C ALA A 48 -0.88 -18.85 15.08
N LEU A 49 -1.67 -18.12 14.28
CA LEU A 49 -1.62 -18.18 12.82
C LEU A 49 -0.42 -17.40 12.30
N THR A 50 0.74 -18.06 12.26
CA THR A 50 1.99 -17.47 11.78
C THR A 50 2.24 -17.78 10.30
N VAL A 51 2.71 -16.79 9.55
CA VAL A 51 3.15 -16.92 8.15
C VAL A 51 4.58 -16.43 8.02
N ALA A 52 5.43 -17.21 7.34
CA ALA A 52 6.79 -16.79 7.02
C ALA A 52 6.82 -16.12 5.65
N HIS A 53 7.20 -14.83 5.61
CA HIS A 53 7.40 -14.14 4.34
C HIS A 53 8.79 -14.46 3.79
N LYS A 54 8.85 -15.15 2.65
CA LYS A 54 10.08 -15.41 1.92
C LYS A 54 9.98 -14.78 0.53
N LYS A 55 10.61 -13.62 0.36
CA LYS A 55 10.77 -12.97 -0.95
C LYS A 55 12.10 -12.24 -0.99
N GLU A 56 12.86 -12.49 -2.04
CA GLU A 56 14.09 -11.77 -2.31
C GLU A 56 13.76 -10.60 -3.23
N PHE A 57 14.15 -9.40 -2.84
CA PHE A 57 13.93 -8.20 -3.62
C PHE A 57 15.26 -7.61 -4.03
N GLY A 58 15.59 -7.70 -5.33
CA GLY A 58 16.65 -6.89 -5.91
C GLY A 58 16.26 -5.41 -5.91
N PHE A 59 17.24 -4.50 -5.96
CA PHE A 59 17.01 -3.05 -5.92
C PHE A 59 15.99 -2.58 -6.98
N TRP A 60 16.22 -2.96 -8.25
CA TRP A 60 15.35 -2.54 -9.36
C TRP A 60 13.96 -3.16 -9.29
N TYR A 61 13.88 -4.43 -8.89
CA TYR A 61 12.61 -5.11 -8.70
C TYR A 61 11.80 -4.42 -7.60
N PHE A 62 12.42 -4.13 -6.45
CA PHE A 62 11.76 -3.39 -5.37
C PHE A 62 11.31 -2.00 -5.79
N LEU A 63 12.15 -1.28 -6.54
CA LEU A 63 11.84 0.06 -7.03
C LEU A 63 10.61 0.06 -7.96
N SER A 64 10.57 -0.89 -8.90
CA SER A 64 9.46 -1.08 -9.84
C SER A 64 8.17 -1.50 -9.12
N GLN A 65 8.28 -2.48 -8.23
CA GLN A 65 7.17 -2.92 -7.38
C GLN A 65 6.60 -1.77 -6.56
N ARG A 66 7.46 -0.94 -5.96
CA ARG A 66 7.02 0.19 -5.14
C ARG A 66 6.22 1.22 -5.94
N TYR A 67 6.60 1.45 -7.20
CA TYR A 67 5.87 2.33 -8.11
C TYR A 67 4.53 1.72 -8.53
N HIS A 68 4.52 0.47 -9.01
CA HIS A 68 3.30 -0.16 -9.53
C HIS A 68 2.25 -0.38 -8.43
N TYR A 69 2.69 -0.79 -7.24
CA TYR A 69 1.84 -0.98 -6.06
C TYR A 69 1.17 0.33 -5.65
N SER A 70 1.91 1.44 -5.62
CA SER A 70 1.35 2.72 -5.19
C SER A 70 0.45 3.35 -6.24
N ARG A 71 0.78 3.17 -7.53
CA ARG A 71 -0.08 3.58 -8.64
C ARG A 71 -1.40 2.83 -8.66
N SER A 72 -1.38 1.50 -8.52
CA SER A 72 -2.61 0.72 -8.46
C SER A 72 -3.45 1.15 -7.25
N PHE A 73 -2.84 1.26 -6.07
CA PHE A 73 -3.53 1.66 -4.85
C PHE A 73 -4.20 3.03 -4.98
N ALA A 74 -3.45 4.06 -5.37
CA ALA A 74 -3.98 5.41 -5.55
C ALA A 74 -5.06 5.49 -6.64
N GLY A 75 -4.87 4.73 -7.73
CA GLY A 75 -5.80 4.66 -8.84
C GLY A 75 -7.17 4.13 -8.42
N MET A 76 -7.24 3.05 -7.64
CA MET A 76 -8.53 2.56 -7.14
C MET A 76 -9.10 3.50 -6.08
N ARG A 77 -8.26 4.02 -5.17
CA ARG A 77 -8.69 4.92 -4.10
C ARG A 77 -9.34 6.19 -4.65
N MET A 78 -8.84 6.70 -5.76
CA MET A 78 -9.31 7.93 -6.40
C MET A 78 -10.29 7.67 -7.55
N ARG A 79 -10.68 6.41 -7.80
CA ARG A 79 -11.53 6.03 -8.95
C ARG A 79 -12.86 6.79 -8.98
N THR A 80 -13.46 7.03 -7.82
CA THR A 80 -14.73 7.75 -7.66
C THR A 80 -14.56 9.21 -7.23
N ALA A 81 -13.33 9.70 -7.12
CA ALA A 81 -13.04 11.05 -6.65
C ALA A 81 -13.17 12.08 -7.79
N PRO A 82 -13.71 13.28 -7.51
CA PRO A 82 -13.76 14.36 -8.49
C PRO A 82 -12.35 14.86 -8.84
N PHE A 83 -12.17 15.40 -10.04
CA PHE A 83 -10.87 15.79 -10.58
C PHE A 83 -10.06 16.73 -9.67
N TRP A 84 -10.72 17.72 -9.04
CA TRP A 84 -10.05 18.64 -8.10
C TRP A 84 -9.40 17.91 -6.91
N LYS A 85 -10.05 16.86 -6.41
CA LYS A 85 -9.56 16.06 -5.29
C LYS A 85 -8.38 15.19 -5.72
N ARG A 86 -8.39 14.71 -6.97
CA ARG A 86 -7.28 13.98 -7.60
C ARG A 86 -6.04 14.86 -7.73
N MET A 87 -6.22 16.11 -8.18
CA MET A 87 -5.14 17.10 -8.27
C MET A 87 -4.59 17.47 -6.89
N ALA A 88 -5.46 17.76 -5.92
CA ALA A 88 -5.02 18.08 -4.56
C ALA A 88 -4.24 16.93 -3.93
N TYR A 89 -4.69 15.68 -4.13
CA TYR A 89 -3.98 14.49 -3.67
C TYR A 89 -2.61 14.33 -4.35
N ALA A 90 -2.54 14.47 -5.67
CA ALA A 90 -1.29 14.40 -6.42
C ALA A 90 -0.31 15.51 -6.01
N GLY A 91 -0.79 16.73 -5.78
CA GLY A 91 0.00 17.82 -5.21
C GLY A 91 0.54 17.49 -3.81
N GLY A 92 -0.29 16.90 -2.95
CA GLY A 92 0.12 16.40 -1.65
C GLY A 92 1.21 15.32 -1.72
N CYS A 93 1.20 14.48 -2.77
CA CYS A 93 2.20 13.43 -2.96
C CYS A 93 3.62 13.98 -3.15
N VAL A 94 3.79 15.21 -3.65
CA VAL A 94 5.11 15.85 -3.77
C VAL A 94 5.78 16.05 -2.42
N LEU A 95 4.98 16.33 -1.38
CA LEU A 95 5.48 16.56 -0.02
C LEU A 95 5.66 15.26 0.77
N LEU A 96 5.01 14.17 0.36
CA LEU A 96 5.03 12.90 1.09
C LEU A 96 6.44 12.33 1.31
N PRO A 97 7.36 12.30 0.32
CA PRO A 97 8.71 11.81 0.55
C PRO A 97 9.43 12.55 1.66
N ALA A 98 9.35 13.89 1.68
CA ALA A 98 10.00 14.71 2.71
C ALA A 98 9.38 14.47 4.10
N ILE A 99 8.06 14.40 4.19
CA ILE A 99 7.34 14.15 5.45
C ILE A 99 7.68 12.76 5.99
N LEU A 100 7.59 11.71 5.17
CA LEU A 100 7.86 10.34 5.59
C LEU A 100 9.34 10.14 5.93
N PHE A 101 10.25 10.69 5.15
CA PHE A 101 11.69 10.64 5.43
C PHE A 101 12.02 11.34 6.74
N GLY A 102 11.43 12.51 7.00
CA GLY A 102 11.56 13.23 8.27
C GLY A 102 11.04 12.42 9.46
N ARG A 103 9.88 11.78 9.33
CA ARG A 103 9.32 10.89 10.37
C ARG A 103 10.20 9.67 10.65
N MET A 104 10.74 9.05 9.61
CA MET A 104 11.68 7.92 9.74
C MET A 104 12.96 8.36 10.45
N THR A 105 13.53 9.50 10.02
CA THR A 105 14.73 10.09 10.64
C THR A 105 14.48 10.39 12.11
N LYS A 106 13.41 11.12 12.43
CA LYS A 106 13.03 11.44 13.82
C LYS A 106 12.95 10.16 14.67
N THR A 107 12.23 9.14 14.19
CA THR A 107 12.06 7.86 14.89
C THR A 107 13.39 7.17 15.18
N VAL A 108 14.31 7.13 14.21
CA VAL A 108 15.64 6.50 14.36
C VAL A 108 16.50 7.26 15.36
N PHE A 109 16.49 8.59 15.30
CA PHE A 109 17.31 9.43 16.17
C PHE A 109 16.79 9.46 17.61
N GLU A 110 15.47 9.53 17.82
CA GLU A 110 14.82 9.45 19.13
C GLU A 110 15.07 8.10 19.81
N LYS A 111 15.00 6.98 19.07
CA LYS A 111 15.29 5.66 19.62
C LYS A 111 16.77 5.41 19.87
N GLY A 112 17.66 6.22 19.28
CA GLY A 112 19.11 6.11 19.45
C GLY A 112 19.76 4.85 18.85
N ARG A 113 19.02 4.07 18.05
CA ARG A 113 19.49 2.78 17.50
C ARG A 113 19.65 2.85 15.99
N HIS A 114 20.65 2.13 15.45
CA HIS A 114 20.89 1.98 14.01
C HIS A 114 21.17 3.28 13.21
N ARG A 115 21.60 4.38 13.86
CA ARG A 115 21.84 5.68 13.21
C ARG A 115 22.78 5.62 12.01
N LEU A 116 23.93 4.95 12.16
CA LEU A 116 24.89 4.79 11.06
C LEU A 116 24.30 3.97 9.90
N LYS A 117 23.62 2.86 10.20
CA LYS A 117 22.94 2.03 9.19
C LYS A 117 21.87 2.84 8.44
N PHE A 118 21.12 3.68 9.15
CA PHE A 118 20.14 4.58 8.55
C PHE A 118 20.81 5.61 7.64
N LEU A 119 21.94 6.21 8.05
CA LEU A 119 22.66 7.17 7.22
C LEU A 119 23.14 6.54 5.89
N PHE A 120 23.66 5.32 5.93
CA PHE A 120 24.05 4.59 4.72
C PHE A 120 22.85 4.16 3.87
N ALA A 121 21.71 3.83 4.48
CA ALA A 121 20.49 3.45 3.78
C ALA A 121 19.67 4.66 3.28
N ALA A 122 19.92 5.87 3.79
CA ALA A 122 19.13 7.06 3.53
C ALA A 122 18.96 7.38 2.03
N PRO A 123 20.00 7.30 1.17
CA PRO A 123 19.84 7.55 -0.26
C PRO A 123 18.89 6.56 -0.92
N VAL A 124 19.00 5.27 -0.56
CA VAL A 124 18.14 4.20 -1.08
C VAL A 124 16.70 4.38 -0.61
N ILE A 125 16.50 4.72 0.67
CA ILE A 125 15.18 5.03 1.23
C ILE A 125 14.54 6.22 0.50
N ALA A 126 15.30 7.28 0.26
CA ALA A 126 14.81 8.46 -0.46
C ALA A 126 14.34 8.11 -1.87
N VAL A 127 15.12 7.32 -2.62
CA VAL A 127 14.75 6.84 -3.96
C VAL A 127 13.46 6.03 -3.92
N PHE A 128 13.29 5.13 -2.95
CA PHE A 128 12.07 4.34 -2.80
C PHE A 128 10.85 5.19 -2.42
N LEU A 129 11.02 6.22 -1.58
CA LEU A 129 9.95 7.14 -1.23
C LEU A 129 9.53 8.00 -2.42
N ILE A 130 10.48 8.45 -3.24
CA ILE A 130 10.19 9.20 -4.48
C ILE A 130 9.45 8.31 -5.48
N SER A 131 9.92 7.09 -5.72
CA SER A 131 9.25 6.13 -6.60
C SER A 131 7.81 5.85 -6.14
N TRP A 132 7.63 5.63 -4.84
CA TRP A 132 6.31 5.43 -4.24
C TRP A 132 5.39 6.63 -4.47
N ALA A 133 5.84 7.84 -4.12
CA ALA A 133 5.05 9.06 -4.24
C ALA A 133 4.73 9.41 -5.71
N TRP A 134 5.66 9.11 -6.62
CA TRP A 134 5.43 9.22 -8.06
C TRP A 134 4.31 8.28 -8.50
N GLY A 135 4.33 7.02 -8.07
CA GLY A 135 3.25 6.09 -8.36
C GLY A 135 1.90 6.54 -7.78
N GLU A 136 1.85 7.03 -6.53
CA GLU A 136 0.62 7.59 -5.94
C GLU A 136 0.07 8.76 -6.77
N ALA A 137 0.92 9.70 -7.18
CA ALA A 137 0.50 10.86 -7.97
C ALA A 137 -0.03 10.44 -9.35
N VAL A 138 0.67 9.54 -10.03
CA VAL A 138 0.24 9.01 -11.34
C VAL A 138 -1.06 8.21 -11.20
N GLY A 139 -1.18 7.37 -10.17
CA GLY A 139 -2.41 6.63 -9.89
C GLY A 139 -3.58 7.55 -9.61
N ALA A 140 -3.37 8.58 -8.79
CA ALA A 140 -4.40 9.57 -8.51
C ALA A 140 -4.85 10.29 -9.78
N LEU A 141 -3.96 10.72 -10.67
CA LEU A 141 -4.32 11.50 -11.87
C LEU A 141 -4.80 10.67 -13.06
N PHE A 142 -4.22 9.49 -13.28
CA PHE A 142 -4.42 8.68 -14.49
C PHE A 142 -5.04 7.30 -14.22
N GLY A 143 -5.23 6.93 -12.95
CA GLY A 143 -5.78 5.63 -12.57
C GLY A 143 -4.73 4.51 -12.52
N THR A 144 -5.23 3.28 -12.33
CA THR A 144 -4.41 2.08 -12.12
C THR A 144 -3.58 1.71 -13.35
N GLY A 145 -4.17 1.78 -14.55
CA GLY A 145 -3.61 1.21 -15.77
C GLY A 145 -3.26 -0.28 -15.59
N ASP A 146 -2.27 -0.76 -16.33
CA ASP A 146 -1.77 -2.15 -16.22
C ASP A 146 -0.89 -2.38 -14.97
N SER A 147 -0.84 -1.43 -14.03
CA SER A 147 0.06 -1.54 -12.89
C SER A 147 -0.32 -2.71 -11.99
N LEU A 148 -1.60 -3.01 -11.87
CA LEU A 148 -2.08 -4.12 -11.04
C LEU A 148 -1.51 -5.47 -11.52
N ALA A 149 -1.48 -5.69 -12.84
CA ALA A 149 -0.90 -6.89 -13.46
C ALA A 149 0.64 -6.97 -13.37
N ARG A 150 1.33 -5.88 -13.01
CA ARG A 150 2.80 -5.82 -12.88
C ARG A 150 3.28 -5.90 -11.43
N VAL A 151 2.37 -6.03 -10.47
CA VAL A 151 2.71 -6.20 -9.05
C VAL A 151 3.02 -7.66 -8.71
N GLU A 152 2.66 -8.63 -9.57
CA GLU A 152 2.93 -10.05 -9.37
C GLU A 152 4.11 -10.59 -10.20
#